data_AF-A0A8E2WC34-F1
#
_entry.id   AF-A0A8E2WC34-F1
#
_cell.length_a   1.000
_cell.length_b   1.000
_cell.length_c   1.000
_cell.angle_alpha   90.00
_cell.angle_beta   90.00
_cell.angle_gamma   90.00
#
_symmetry.space_group_name_H-M   'P 1'
#
loop_
_entity.id
_entity.type
_entity.pdbx_description
1 polymer ?
#
loop_
_entity_poly.entity_id
_entity_poly.type
_entity_poly.pdbx_seq_one_letter_code
_entity_poly.pdbx_strand_id
1 'polypeptide(L)'
;MYDKAKLDFEVNYANYTEMILDVLIRDFPDEYVMLNSLANDDIDLFNSFAQDTSLTSHLIGYGLIAKGRDGYFFRIESVRDHLRKKSKYVRLVKTNEERMVEVAARRATIEPAIRRLILAMFTASFGKKAQQEAISILSGQSLKRVTDRGFSGALQPNSIDLNLSDLAKMIIAKWSVFENLFSITKNEFEFYLEAIRVVRTNEAHSGQITNDQFVQARIAFSKIEDELRSTGFLSA
;
A
#
# COMPACT_ATOMS: atom_id res chain seq x y z
N MET A 1 4.07 35.12 0.40
CA MET A 1 5.35 35.06 -0.33
C MET A 1 6.22 33.90 0.16
N TYR A 2 6.38 33.73 1.48
CA TYR A 2 7.06 32.59 2.10
C TYR A 2 6.46 31.22 1.74
N ASP A 3 5.14 31.05 1.85
CA ASP A 3 4.51 29.75 1.57
C ASP A 3 4.61 29.33 0.10
N LYS A 4 4.60 30.31 -0.82
CA LYS A 4 4.78 30.07 -2.25
C LYS A 4 6.22 29.71 -2.59
N ALA A 5 7.19 30.40 -1.99
CA ALA A 5 8.61 30.07 -2.12
C ALA A 5 8.95 28.71 -1.47
N LYS A 6 8.30 28.35 -0.36
CA LYS A 6 8.43 27.04 0.28
C LYS A 6 7.85 25.93 -0.60
N LEU A 7 6.67 26.14 -1.19
CA LEU A 7 6.08 25.20 -2.16
C LEU A 7 6.95 25.04 -3.41
N ASP A 8 7.40 26.14 -4.02
CA ASP A 8 8.28 26.09 -5.19
C ASP A 8 9.63 25.44 -4.85
N PHE A 9 10.15 25.65 -3.64
CA PHE A 9 11.35 24.97 -3.15
C PHE A 9 11.09 23.47 -2.96
N GLU A 10 10.01 23.08 -2.29
CA GLU A 10 9.64 21.68 -2.07
C GLU A 10 9.41 20.91 -3.39
N VAL A 11 8.77 21.53 -4.38
CA VAL A 11 8.53 20.91 -5.71
C VAL A 11 9.83 20.76 -6.50
N ASN A 12 10.64 21.82 -6.58
CA ASN A 12 11.91 21.74 -7.32
C ASN A 12 12.89 20.76 -6.65
N TYR A 13 12.99 20.79 -5.32
CA TYR A 13 13.87 19.90 -4.56
C TYR A 13 13.38 18.44 -4.57
N ALA A 14 12.07 18.20 -4.66
CA ALA A 14 11.53 16.86 -4.88
C ALA A 14 11.97 16.28 -6.23
N ASN A 15 11.94 17.07 -7.30
CA ASN A 15 12.42 16.62 -8.62
C ASN A 15 13.93 16.31 -8.60
N TYR A 16 14.74 17.12 -7.92
CA TYR A 16 16.17 16.83 -7.74
C TYR A 16 16.40 15.59 -6.88
N THR A 17 15.60 15.40 -5.83
CA THR A 17 15.65 14.21 -4.98
C THR A 17 15.33 12.97 -5.79
N GLU A 18 14.31 13.00 -6.65
CA GLU A 18 13.96 11.90 -7.55
C GLU A 18 15.09 11.56 -8.51
N MET A 19 15.68 12.55 -9.18
CA MET A 19 16.81 12.30 -10.10
C MET A 19 18.01 11.65 -9.39
N ILE A 20 18.33 12.10 -8.17
CA ILE A 20 19.41 11.49 -7.37
C ILE A 20 19.07 10.05 -7.00
N LEU A 21 17.84 9.81 -6.55
CA LEU A 21 17.40 8.47 -6.16
C LEU A 21 17.33 7.53 -7.36
N ASP A 22 16.93 7.99 -8.54
CA ASP A 22 16.86 7.17 -9.76
C ASP A 22 18.26 6.70 -10.21
N VAL A 23 19.28 7.55 -10.06
CA VAL A 23 20.68 7.15 -10.29
C VAL A 23 21.11 6.09 -9.28
N LEU A 24 20.81 6.27 -7.99
CA LEU A 24 21.13 5.26 -6.97
C LEU A 24 20.41 3.94 -7.23
N ILE A 25 19.13 3.96 -7.59
CA ILE A 25 18.35 2.75 -7.90
C ILE A 25 18.97 1.98 -9.07
N ARG A 26 19.40 2.68 -10.12
CA ARG A 26 19.91 2.05 -11.35
C ARG A 26 21.35 1.58 -11.21
N ASP A 27 22.21 2.45 -10.69
CA ASP A 27 23.66 2.29 -10.78
C ASP A 27 24.29 1.82 -9.46
N PHE A 28 23.61 2.05 -8.31
CA PHE A 28 24.12 1.75 -6.97
C PHE A 28 23.02 1.16 -6.05
N PRO A 29 22.42 0.02 -6.42
CA PRO A 29 21.24 -0.52 -5.73
C PRO A 29 21.49 -0.82 -4.24
N ASP A 30 22.70 -1.23 -3.86
CA ASP A 30 23.06 -1.48 -2.47
C ASP A 30 23.09 -0.18 -1.63
N GLU A 31 23.56 0.93 -2.21
CA GLU A 31 23.53 2.24 -1.57
C GLU A 31 22.11 2.75 -1.43
N TYR A 32 21.24 2.48 -2.41
CA TYR A 32 19.82 2.80 -2.32
C TYR A 32 19.15 2.01 -1.19
N VAL A 33 19.40 0.71 -1.08
CA VAL A 33 18.88 -0.14 0.01
C VAL A 33 19.39 0.37 1.37
N MET A 34 20.67 0.68 1.46
CA MET A 34 21.29 1.24 2.66
C MET A 34 20.68 2.60 3.04
N LEU A 35 20.48 3.50 2.08
CA LEU A 35 19.87 4.81 2.35
C LEU A 35 18.41 4.65 2.78
N ASN A 36 17.69 3.70 2.18
CA ASN A 36 16.30 3.40 2.52
C ASN A 36 16.17 2.76 3.91
N SER A 37 17.11 1.92 4.34
CA SER A 37 17.12 1.35 5.70
C SER A 37 17.35 2.44 6.75
N LEU A 38 18.26 3.38 6.50
CA LEU A 38 18.44 4.55 7.36
C LEU A 38 17.16 5.40 7.42
N ALA A 39 16.50 5.63 6.28
CA ALA A 39 15.28 6.43 6.24
C ALA A 39 14.16 5.80 7.07
N ASN A 40 14.08 4.47 7.12
CA ASN A 40 13.02 3.74 7.80
C ASN A 40 13.37 3.30 9.24
N ASP A 41 14.43 3.86 9.82
CA ASP A 41 14.93 3.53 11.16
C ASP A 41 15.32 2.05 11.33
N ASP A 42 15.64 1.36 10.23
CA ASP A 42 16.20 0.00 10.23
C ASP A 42 17.72 0.06 10.38
N ILE A 43 18.15 0.42 11.59
CA ILE A 43 19.56 0.64 11.94
C ILE A 43 20.37 -0.66 11.85
N ASP A 44 19.73 -1.81 12.10
CA ASP A 44 20.39 -3.12 12.04
C ASP A 44 20.79 -3.45 10.59
N LEU A 45 19.87 -3.28 9.64
CA LEU A 45 20.14 -3.45 8.21
C LEU A 45 21.12 -2.38 7.71
N PHE A 46 20.94 -1.12 8.11
CA PHE A 46 21.90 -0.08 7.77
C PHE A 46 23.33 -0.45 8.18
N ASN A 47 23.50 -0.94 9.42
CA ASN A 47 24.80 -1.28 9.97
C ASN A 47 25.43 -2.51 9.30
N SER A 48 24.64 -3.41 8.71
CA SER A 48 25.17 -4.55 7.95
C SER A 48 25.82 -4.08 6.64
N PHE A 49 25.20 -3.13 5.93
CA PHE A 49 25.80 -2.47 4.77
C PHE A 49 26.97 -1.56 5.17
N ALA A 50 26.88 -0.87 6.31
CA ALA A 50 27.92 0.02 6.79
C ALA A 50 29.24 -0.67 7.18
N GLN A 51 29.26 -2.00 7.24
CA GLN A 51 30.52 -2.75 7.34
C GLN A 51 31.40 -2.52 6.10
N ASP A 52 30.79 -2.30 4.93
CA ASP A 52 31.49 -1.81 3.76
C ASP A 52 31.60 -0.29 3.81
N THR A 53 32.78 0.18 4.18
CA THR A 53 33.07 1.61 4.30
C THR A 53 32.96 2.36 2.96
N SER A 54 33.02 1.68 1.81
CA SER A 54 32.86 2.33 0.50
C SER A 54 31.45 2.88 0.32
N LEU A 55 30.42 2.11 0.69
CA LEU A 55 29.01 2.51 0.60
C LEU A 55 28.71 3.74 1.46
N THR A 56 29.17 3.74 2.72
CA THR A 56 29.03 4.92 3.60
C THR A 56 29.79 6.14 3.07
N SER A 57 30.97 5.93 2.49
CA SER A 57 31.80 7.00 1.93
C SER A 57 31.15 7.61 0.70
N HIS A 58 30.50 6.83 -0.17
CA HIS A 58 29.75 7.33 -1.31
C HIS A 58 28.56 8.18 -0.87
N LEU A 59 27.72 7.67 0.04
CA LEU A 59 26.57 8.40 0.55
C LEU A 59 26.96 9.70 1.30
N ILE A 60 28.10 9.70 2.02
CA ILE A 60 28.69 10.90 2.62
C ILE A 60 29.22 11.84 1.54
N GLY A 61 29.91 11.31 0.54
CA GLY A 61 30.49 12.06 -0.58
C GLY A 61 29.43 12.77 -1.42
N TYR A 62 28.27 12.14 -1.63
CA TYR A 62 27.09 12.75 -2.26
C TYR A 62 26.40 13.78 -1.36
N GLY A 63 26.80 13.87 -0.08
CA GLY A 63 26.21 14.78 0.88
C GLY A 63 24.82 14.37 1.36
N LEU A 64 24.42 13.11 1.16
CA LEU A 64 23.10 12.59 1.56
C LEU A 64 23.04 12.29 3.06
N ILE A 65 24.12 11.71 3.60
CA ILE A 65 24.24 11.37 5.02
C ILE A 65 25.51 11.98 5.64
N ALA A 66 25.57 11.99 6.97
CA ALA A 66 26.74 12.34 7.76
C ALA A 66 26.89 11.38 8.94
N LYS A 67 28.10 11.28 9.48
CA LYS A 67 28.41 10.50 10.69
C LYS A 67 28.44 11.41 11.90
N GLY A 68 27.57 11.14 12.87
CA GLY A 68 27.50 11.80 14.18
C GLY A 68 28.06 10.93 15.30
N ARG A 69 27.82 11.34 16.56
CA ARG A 69 28.22 10.55 17.75
C ARG A 69 27.44 9.24 17.87
N ASP A 70 26.15 9.27 17.53
CA ASP A 70 25.23 8.15 17.74
C ASP A 70 24.97 7.32 16.46
N GLY A 71 25.84 7.47 15.45
CA GLY A 71 25.70 6.77 14.15
C GLY A 71 25.53 7.73 12.98
N TYR A 72 24.86 7.28 11.92
CA TYR A 72 24.66 8.06 10.69
C TYR A 72 23.30 8.76 10.69
N PHE A 73 23.22 9.92 10.04
CA PHE A 73 21.98 10.69 9.92
C PHE A 73 21.89 11.37 8.55
N PHE A 74 20.68 11.68 8.10
CA PHE A 74 20.47 12.42 6.85
C PHE A 74 20.91 13.87 6.99
N ARG A 75 21.71 14.36 6.04
CA ARG A 75 22.02 15.80 5.94
C ARG A 75 20.88 16.57 5.31
N ILE A 76 20.10 15.91 4.48
CA ILE A 76 19.00 16.50 3.72
C ILE A 76 17.69 15.83 4.17
N GLU A 77 16.99 16.49 5.08
CA GLU A 77 15.73 15.98 5.66
C GLU A 77 14.66 15.69 4.59
N SER A 78 14.60 16.49 3.52
CA SER A 78 13.66 16.25 2.42
C SER A 78 13.92 14.93 1.67
N VAL A 79 15.17 14.45 1.62
CA VAL A 79 15.51 13.13 1.03
C VAL A 79 14.98 12.02 1.93
N ARG A 80 15.16 12.14 3.25
CA ARG A 80 14.60 11.17 4.22
C ARG A 80 13.09 11.10 4.09
N ASP A 81 12.43 12.26 4.07
CA ASP A 81 10.98 12.33 4.01
C ASP A 81 10.43 11.85 2.66
N HIS A 82 11.14 12.11 1.56
CA HIS A 82 10.80 11.58 0.25
C HIS A 82 10.96 10.05 0.20
N LEU A 83 12.06 9.51 0.72
CA LEU A 83 12.27 8.06 0.86
C LEU A 83 11.16 7.45 1.71
N ARG A 84 10.86 8.00 2.89
CA ARG A 84 9.75 7.57 3.77
C ARG A 84 8.39 7.59 3.07
N LYS A 85 8.14 8.59 2.23
CA LYS A 85 6.89 8.68 1.43
C LYS A 85 6.83 7.58 0.37
N LYS A 86 7.91 7.35 -0.39
CA LYS A 86 8.02 6.23 -1.34
C LYS A 86 7.99 4.87 -0.62
N SER A 87 8.43 4.83 0.63
CA SER A 87 8.63 3.63 1.43
C SER A 87 7.62 3.50 2.58
N LYS A 88 6.41 4.06 2.42
CA LYS A 88 5.37 4.18 3.48
C LYS A 88 5.05 2.88 4.23
N TYR A 89 5.41 1.72 3.66
CA TYR A 89 5.27 0.38 4.24
C TYR A 89 6.58 -0.44 4.27
N VAL A 90 7.74 0.22 4.33
CA VAL A 90 9.07 -0.42 4.37
C VAL A 90 9.69 -0.38 5.76
N ARG A 91 9.09 0.33 6.72
CA ARG A 91 9.52 0.29 8.12
C ARG A 91 9.64 -1.16 8.60
N LEU A 92 10.75 -1.49 9.26
CA LEU A 92 10.93 -2.79 9.86
C LEU A 92 9.88 -2.97 10.96
N VAL A 93 9.01 -3.94 10.78
CA VAL A 93 7.93 -4.26 11.71
C VAL A 93 8.36 -5.49 12.52
N LYS A 94 8.75 -5.24 13.76
CA LYS A 94 9.37 -6.24 14.64
C LYS A 94 8.30 -6.97 15.47
N THR A 95 7.23 -6.29 15.84
CA THR A 95 6.18 -6.84 16.73
C THR A 95 4.90 -7.21 16.01
N ASN A 96 4.06 -8.05 16.63
CA ASN A 96 2.76 -8.42 16.08
C ASN A 96 1.79 -7.23 16.05
N GLU A 97 1.86 -6.37 17.07
CA GLU A 97 1.06 -5.15 17.19
C GLU A 97 1.35 -4.20 16.04
N GLU A 98 2.62 -4.00 15.70
CA GLU A 98 3.03 -3.19 14.55
C GLU A 98 2.49 -3.76 13.23
N ARG A 99 2.48 -5.10 13.06
CA ARG A 99 1.86 -5.76 11.88
C ARG A 99 0.37 -5.47 11.81
N MET A 100 -0.34 -5.60 12.92
CA MET A 100 -1.78 -5.35 12.99
C MET A 100 -2.11 -3.90 12.64
N VAL A 101 -1.36 -2.94 13.19
CA VAL A 101 -1.54 -1.52 12.92
C VAL A 101 -1.37 -1.23 11.43
N GLU A 102 -0.35 -1.80 10.80
CA GLU A 102 -0.14 -1.59 9.36
C GLU A 102 -1.24 -2.24 8.52
N VAL A 103 -1.59 -3.50 8.79
CA VAL A 103 -2.66 -4.21 8.08
C VAL A 103 -3.97 -3.43 8.18
N ALA A 104 -4.33 -2.94 9.36
CA ALA A 104 -5.52 -2.13 9.56
C ALA A 104 -5.46 -0.80 8.77
N ALA A 105 -4.33 -0.10 8.80
CA ALA A 105 -4.14 1.16 8.06
C ALA A 105 -4.25 0.97 6.54
N ARG A 106 -3.67 -0.09 5.99
CA ARG A 106 -3.75 -0.41 4.55
C ARG A 106 -5.15 -0.83 4.14
N ARG A 107 -5.83 -1.64 4.96
CA ARG A 107 -7.25 -1.99 4.74
C ARG A 107 -8.17 -0.78 4.74
N ALA A 108 -7.97 0.15 5.67
CA ALA A 108 -8.72 1.40 5.73
C ALA A 108 -8.56 2.25 4.46
N THR A 109 -7.50 2.00 3.69
CA THR A 109 -7.23 2.65 2.40
C THR A 109 -7.88 1.89 1.24
N ILE A 110 -7.65 0.59 1.13
CA ILE A 110 -8.11 -0.20 -0.04
C ILE A 110 -9.61 -0.53 -0.01
N GLU A 111 -10.20 -0.79 1.15
CA GLU A 111 -11.61 -1.23 1.23
C GLU A 111 -12.59 -0.17 0.71
N PRO A 112 -12.49 1.11 1.13
CA PRO A 112 -13.32 2.17 0.54
C PRO A 112 -13.14 2.31 -0.97
N ALA A 113 -11.92 2.16 -1.48
CA ALA A 113 -11.63 2.25 -2.91
C ALA A 113 -12.29 1.10 -3.69
N ILE A 114 -12.14 -0.14 -3.21
CA ILE A 114 -12.78 -1.34 -3.79
C ILE A 114 -14.31 -1.18 -3.78
N ARG A 115 -14.90 -0.65 -2.71
CA ARG A 115 -16.35 -0.41 -2.66
C ARG A 115 -16.82 0.56 -3.74
N ARG A 116 -16.12 1.69 -3.91
CA ARG A 116 -16.43 2.67 -4.96
C ARG A 116 -16.28 2.06 -6.35
N LEU A 117 -15.22 1.28 -6.57
CA LEU A 117 -14.99 0.55 -7.81
C LEU A 117 -16.16 -0.40 -8.13
N ILE A 118 -16.52 -1.27 -7.18
CA ILE A 118 -17.64 -2.20 -7.36
C ILE A 118 -18.94 -1.45 -7.64
N LEU A 119 -19.24 -0.39 -6.89
CA LEU A 119 -20.44 0.42 -7.09
C LEU A 119 -20.48 0.99 -8.51
N ALA A 120 -19.40 1.65 -8.95
CA ALA A 120 -19.31 2.23 -10.28
C ALA A 120 -19.49 1.18 -11.38
N MET A 121 -18.80 0.05 -11.28
CA MET A 121 -18.79 -0.97 -12.31
C MET A 121 -20.09 -1.76 -12.40
N PHE A 122 -20.69 -2.10 -11.26
CA PHE A 122 -21.99 -2.76 -11.24
C PHE A 122 -23.09 -1.82 -11.72
N THR A 123 -23.08 -0.54 -11.34
CA THR A 123 -24.06 0.43 -11.82
C THR A 123 -23.92 0.64 -13.33
N ALA A 124 -22.71 0.78 -13.86
CA ALA A 124 -22.47 0.94 -15.29
C ALA A 124 -22.89 -0.30 -16.10
N SER A 125 -22.59 -1.51 -15.60
CA SER A 125 -22.81 -2.75 -16.36
C SER A 125 -24.22 -3.32 -16.23
N PHE A 126 -24.85 -3.15 -15.08
CA PHE A 126 -26.12 -3.81 -14.75
C PHE A 126 -27.26 -2.84 -14.43
N GLY A 127 -26.97 -1.56 -14.19
CA GLY A 127 -27.98 -0.54 -13.86
C GLY A 127 -28.87 -1.00 -12.70
N LYS A 128 -30.19 -1.04 -12.94
CA LYS A 128 -31.19 -1.47 -11.93
C LYS A 128 -31.01 -2.93 -11.46
N LYS A 129 -30.32 -3.78 -12.24
CA LYS A 129 -30.06 -5.18 -11.88
C LYS A 129 -28.82 -5.37 -11.00
N ALA A 130 -28.06 -4.31 -10.70
CA ALA A 130 -26.85 -4.40 -9.87
C ALA A 130 -27.06 -5.13 -8.54
N GLN A 131 -28.18 -4.86 -7.86
CA GLN A 131 -28.52 -5.55 -6.62
C GLN A 131 -28.77 -7.05 -6.84
N GLN A 132 -29.50 -7.41 -7.90
CA GLN A 132 -29.78 -8.82 -8.24
C GLN A 132 -28.49 -9.59 -8.54
N GLU A 133 -27.55 -8.95 -9.23
CA GLU A 133 -26.23 -9.53 -9.50
C GLU A 133 -25.38 -9.67 -8.23
N ALA A 134 -25.48 -8.74 -7.30
CA ALA A 134 -24.76 -8.83 -6.03
C ALA A 134 -25.30 -9.94 -5.12
N ILE A 135 -26.63 -10.03 -4.98
CA ILE A 135 -27.26 -11.04 -4.12
C ILE A 135 -27.10 -12.47 -4.67
N SER A 136 -26.88 -12.65 -5.97
CA SER A 136 -26.62 -13.98 -6.55
C SER A 136 -25.22 -14.52 -6.20
N ILE A 137 -24.31 -13.63 -5.79
CA ILE A 137 -22.93 -13.96 -5.42
C ILE A 137 -22.80 -14.12 -3.90
N LEU A 138 -23.51 -13.27 -3.15
CA LEU A 138 -23.41 -13.19 -1.70
C LEU A 138 -24.22 -14.30 -1.00
N SER A 139 -23.82 -14.62 0.22
CA SER A 139 -24.52 -15.60 1.05
C SER A 139 -24.57 -15.16 2.52
N GLY A 140 -25.40 -15.83 3.32
CA GLY A 140 -25.49 -15.61 4.77
C GLY A 140 -25.86 -14.18 5.16
N GLN A 141 -25.16 -13.62 6.14
CA GLN A 141 -25.46 -12.28 6.67
C GLN A 141 -25.24 -11.16 5.65
N SER A 142 -24.22 -11.28 4.80
CA SER A 142 -23.91 -10.27 3.79
C SER A 142 -25.02 -10.15 2.75
N LEU A 143 -25.59 -11.28 2.32
CA LEU A 143 -26.79 -11.32 1.47
C LEU A 143 -27.96 -10.58 2.13
N LYS A 144 -28.26 -10.91 3.40
CA LYS A 144 -29.35 -10.28 4.14
C LYS A 144 -29.15 -8.77 4.24
N ARG A 145 -27.96 -8.31 4.61
CA ARG A 145 -27.64 -6.88 4.74
C ARG A 145 -27.77 -6.11 3.42
N VAL A 146 -27.30 -6.68 2.31
CA VAL A 146 -27.47 -6.07 0.97
C VAL A 146 -28.93 -6.03 0.55
N THR A 147 -29.70 -7.05 0.90
CA THR A 147 -31.14 -7.10 0.60
C THR A 147 -31.89 -6.02 1.38
N ASP A 148 -31.59 -5.86 2.67
CA ASP A 148 -32.28 -4.94 3.57
C ASP A 148 -31.91 -3.47 3.32
N ARG A 149 -30.61 -3.16 3.14
CA ARG A 149 -30.12 -1.77 2.93
C ARG A 149 -30.03 -1.35 1.48
N GLY A 150 -30.13 -2.29 0.55
CA GLY A 150 -29.89 -2.05 -0.88
C GLY A 150 -28.40 -2.01 -1.24
N PHE A 151 -28.13 -2.26 -2.52
CA PHE A 151 -26.78 -2.40 -3.07
C PHE A 151 -25.88 -1.17 -2.81
N SER A 152 -26.35 0.02 -3.17
CA SER A 152 -25.59 1.25 -2.98
C SER A 152 -25.37 1.61 -1.51
N GLY A 153 -26.30 1.23 -0.63
CA GLY A 153 -26.17 1.41 0.82
C GLY A 153 -25.08 0.52 1.42
N ALA A 154 -25.03 -0.75 0.99
CA ALA A 154 -24.04 -1.71 1.45
C ALA A 154 -22.60 -1.42 0.98
N LEU A 155 -22.45 -0.63 -0.09
CA LEU A 155 -21.16 -0.21 -0.64
C LEU A 155 -20.72 1.20 -0.21
N GLN A 156 -21.41 1.82 0.75
CA GLN A 156 -20.89 3.07 1.32
C GLN A 156 -19.51 2.85 1.96
N PRO A 157 -18.57 3.81 1.86
CA PRO A 157 -17.18 3.66 2.36
C PRO A 157 -17.07 3.13 3.80
N ASN A 158 -17.97 3.58 4.68
CA ASN A 158 -17.98 3.23 6.11
C ASN A 158 -18.95 2.09 6.45
N SER A 159 -19.47 1.37 5.44
CA SER A 159 -20.42 0.29 5.67
C SER A 159 -19.71 -0.96 6.20
N ILE A 160 -20.32 -1.57 7.23
CA ILE A 160 -19.94 -2.88 7.78
C ILE A 160 -20.68 -4.03 7.10
N ASP A 161 -21.51 -3.75 6.08
CA ASP A 161 -22.44 -4.75 5.53
C ASP A 161 -21.72 -5.85 4.73
N LEU A 162 -20.60 -5.49 4.12
CA LEU A 162 -19.73 -6.37 3.35
C LEU A 162 -18.33 -6.29 3.93
N ASN A 163 -17.66 -7.42 4.11
CA ASN A 163 -16.23 -7.42 4.45
C ASN A 163 -15.37 -7.52 3.17
N LEU A 164 -14.05 -7.37 3.30
CA LEU A 164 -13.13 -7.49 2.16
C LEU A 164 -13.31 -8.80 1.37
N SER A 165 -13.57 -9.92 2.04
CA SER A 165 -13.81 -11.21 1.38
C SER A 165 -15.07 -11.20 0.52
N ASP A 166 -16.14 -10.52 0.97
CA ASP A 166 -17.35 -10.36 0.19
C ASP A 166 -17.11 -9.48 -1.04
N LEU A 167 -16.36 -8.38 -0.88
CA LEU A 167 -15.97 -7.50 -1.99
C LEU A 167 -15.12 -8.25 -3.02
N ALA A 168 -14.14 -9.05 -2.57
CA ALA A 168 -13.30 -9.87 -3.44
C ALA A 168 -14.13 -10.88 -4.23
N LYS A 169 -15.06 -11.59 -3.58
CA LYS A 169 -15.98 -12.54 -4.24
C LYS A 169 -16.76 -11.87 -5.36
N MET A 170 -17.25 -10.64 -5.16
CA MET A 170 -18.01 -9.92 -6.18
C MET A 170 -17.18 -9.62 -7.42
N ILE A 171 -15.93 -9.15 -7.23
CA ILE A 171 -15.01 -8.89 -8.34
C ILE A 171 -14.66 -10.18 -9.07
N ILE A 172 -14.30 -11.24 -8.34
CA ILE A 172 -13.90 -12.54 -8.91
C ILE A 172 -15.05 -13.19 -9.68
N ALA A 173 -16.27 -13.15 -9.14
CA ALA A 173 -17.45 -13.74 -9.77
C ALA A 173 -17.90 -12.97 -11.02
N LYS A 174 -17.64 -11.66 -11.09
CA LYS A 174 -17.98 -10.79 -12.23
C LYS A 174 -16.74 -10.24 -12.92
N TRP A 175 -15.67 -11.03 -12.99
CA TRP A 175 -14.35 -10.58 -13.49
C TRP A 175 -14.40 -9.91 -14.86
N SER A 176 -15.23 -10.40 -15.79
CA SER A 176 -15.37 -9.81 -17.13
C SER A 176 -15.78 -8.34 -17.13
N VAL A 177 -16.39 -7.85 -16.06
CA VAL A 177 -16.73 -6.43 -15.88
C VAL A 177 -15.49 -5.61 -15.50
N PHE A 178 -14.51 -6.22 -14.84
CA PHE A 178 -13.33 -5.56 -14.28
C PHE A 178 -12.05 -5.82 -15.07
N GLU A 179 -12.02 -6.81 -15.97
CA GLU A 179 -10.80 -7.30 -16.60
C GLU A 179 -10.02 -6.22 -17.38
N ASN A 180 -10.71 -5.25 -17.97
CA ASN A 180 -10.09 -4.15 -18.71
C ASN A 180 -9.63 -2.99 -17.82
N LEU A 181 -9.91 -3.04 -16.51
CA LEU A 181 -9.47 -2.05 -15.54
C LEU A 181 -8.15 -2.45 -14.86
N PHE A 182 -7.91 -3.74 -14.74
CA PHE A 182 -6.75 -4.29 -14.06
C PHE A 182 -5.70 -4.73 -15.06
N SER A 183 -4.43 -4.47 -14.75
CA SER A 183 -3.30 -5.00 -15.51
C SER A 183 -2.97 -6.45 -15.18
N ILE A 184 -3.56 -6.98 -14.10
CA ILE A 184 -3.39 -8.34 -13.61
C ILE A 184 -4.53 -9.26 -14.04
N THR A 185 -4.23 -10.55 -14.10
CA THR A 185 -5.22 -11.60 -14.35
C THR A 185 -6.12 -11.84 -13.15
N LYS A 186 -7.26 -12.50 -13.38
CA LYS A 186 -8.18 -12.94 -12.33
C LYS A 186 -7.46 -13.77 -11.24
N ASN A 187 -6.58 -14.68 -11.66
CA ASN A 187 -5.87 -15.58 -10.75
C ASN A 187 -4.88 -14.81 -9.86
N GLU A 188 -4.18 -13.83 -10.42
CA GLU A 188 -3.30 -12.95 -9.65
C GLU A 188 -4.10 -12.07 -8.67
N PHE A 189 -5.22 -11.52 -9.11
CA PHE A 189 -6.11 -10.76 -8.22
C PHE A 189 -6.59 -11.62 -7.04
N GLU A 190 -7.06 -12.83 -7.31
CA GLU A 190 -7.49 -13.78 -6.27
C GLU A 190 -6.35 -14.14 -5.32
N PHE A 191 -5.16 -14.39 -5.85
CA PHE A 191 -3.95 -14.67 -5.06
C PHE A 191 -3.62 -13.52 -4.09
N TYR A 192 -3.60 -12.27 -4.57
CA TYR A 192 -3.29 -11.11 -3.73
C TYR A 192 -4.37 -10.86 -2.67
N LEU A 193 -5.65 -10.99 -3.03
CA LEU A 193 -6.75 -10.80 -2.07
C LEU A 193 -6.75 -11.89 -0.98
N GLU A 194 -6.38 -13.12 -1.31
CA GLU A 194 -6.26 -14.19 -0.31
C GLU A 194 -5.11 -13.91 0.68
N ALA A 195 -3.95 -13.45 0.21
CA ALA A 195 -2.85 -13.05 1.09
C ALA A 195 -3.27 -11.95 2.08
N ILE A 196 -4.04 -10.95 1.62
CA ILE A 196 -4.61 -9.91 2.50
C ILE A 196 -5.65 -10.50 3.45
N ARG A 197 -6.49 -11.43 2.99
CA ARG A 197 -7.55 -12.06 3.81
C ARG A 197 -6.96 -12.85 4.99
N VAL A 198 -5.86 -13.56 4.78
CA VAL A 198 -5.18 -14.33 5.85
C VAL A 198 -4.78 -13.40 7.00
N VAL A 199 -4.05 -12.33 6.72
CA VAL A 199 -3.60 -11.39 7.77
C VAL A 199 -4.76 -10.59 8.38
N ARG A 200 -5.79 -10.27 7.59
CA ARG A 200 -7.03 -9.63 8.05
C ARG A 200 -7.79 -10.49 9.05
N THR A 201 -7.79 -11.81 8.86
CA THR A 201 -8.45 -12.74 9.77
C THR A 201 -7.73 -12.77 11.11
N ASN A 202 -6.40 -12.83 11.09
CA ASN A 202 -5.59 -12.79 12.31
C ASN A 202 -5.74 -11.45 13.03
N GLU A 203 -5.70 -10.31 12.32
CA GLU A 203 -5.92 -8.99 12.89
C GLU A 203 -7.30 -8.86 13.56
N ALA A 204 -8.38 -9.28 12.90
CA ALA A 204 -9.74 -9.16 13.42
C ALA A 204 -10.04 -10.06 14.65
N HIS A 205 -9.23 -11.09 14.89
CA HIS A 205 -9.38 -12.02 16.00
C HIS A 205 -8.24 -11.92 17.02
N SER A 206 -7.45 -10.84 16.97
CA SER A 206 -6.26 -10.65 17.82
C SER A 206 -5.29 -11.84 17.78
N GLY A 207 -5.21 -12.53 16.64
CA GLY A 207 -4.32 -13.64 16.37
C GLY A 207 -2.90 -13.19 16.04
N GLN A 208 -2.02 -14.15 15.77
CA GLN A 208 -0.63 -13.85 15.43
C GLN A 208 -0.46 -13.78 13.91
N ILE A 209 0.10 -12.67 13.42
CA ILE A 209 0.54 -12.52 12.04
C ILE A 209 2.03 -12.90 12.00
N THR A 210 2.36 -14.00 11.33
CA THR A 210 3.76 -14.40 11.16
C THR A 210 4.49 -13.44 10.23
N ASN A 211 5.82 -13.42 10.28
CA ASN A 211 6.59 -12.56 9.38
C ASN A 211 6.32 -12.89 7.90
N ASP A 212 6.28 -14.18 7.54
CA ASP A 212 6.04 -14.61 6.16
C ASP A 212 4.66 -14.18 5.66
N GLN A 213 3.61 -14.37 6.48
CA GLN A 213 2.26 -13.90 6.16
C GLN A 213 2.23 -12.38 5.97
N PHE A 214 2.94 -11.64 6.83
CA PHE A 214 3.00 -10.19 6.76
C PHE A 214 3.74 -9.69 5.51
N VAL A 215 4.88 -10.29 5.16
CA VAL A 215 5.63 -9.94 3.94
C VAL A 215 4.80 -10.23 2.69
N GLN A 216 4.14 -11.39 2.63
CA GLN A 216 3.24 -11.73 1.53
C GLN A 216 2.08 -10.74 1.41
N ALA A 217 1.44 -10.40 2.54
CA ALA A 217 0.37 -9.41 2.55
C ALA A 217 0.86 -8.02 2.14
N ARG A 218 2.06 -7.59 2.56
CA ARG A 218 2.64 -6.30 2.16
C ARG A 218 2.78 -6.19 0.64
N ILE A 219 3.30 -7.24 -0.02
CA ILE A 219 3.43 -7.31 -1.47
C ILE A 219 2.04 -7.24 -2.12
N ALA A 220 1.10 -8.03 -1.60
CA ALA A 220 -0.27 -8.07 -2.11
C ALA A 220 -0.98 -6.72 -1.99
N PHE A 221 -0.90 -6.06 -0.84
CA PHE A 221 -1.45 -4.72 -0.67
C PHE A 221 -0.83 -3.72 -1.65
N SER A 222 0.50 -3.75 -1.85
CA SER A 222 1.15 -2.79 -2.76
C SER A 222 0.64 -2.97 -4.18
N LYS A 223 0.54 -4.22 -4.62
CA LYS A 223 0.02 -4.53 -5.95
C LYS A 223 -1.44 -4.09 -6.11
N ILE A 224 -2.30 -4.36 -5.12
CA ILE A 224 -3.71 -3.93 -5.16
C ILE A 224 -3.86 -2.42 -5.09
N GLU A 225 -3.05 -1.72 -4.29
CA GLU A 225 -3.03 -0.25 -4.23
C GLU A 225 -2.63 0.35 -5.58
N ASP A 226 -1.64 -0.24 -6.27
CA ASP A 226 -1.21 0.21 -7.59
C ASP A 226 -2.30 0.02 -8.65
N GLU A 227 -2.98 -1.13 -8.65
CA GLU A 227 -4.14 -1.37 -9.50
C GLU A 227 -5.31 -0.42 -9.19
N LEU A 228 -5.55 -0.07 -7.92
CA LEU A 228 -6.58 0.89 -7.56
C LEU A 228 -6.20 2.33 -7.93
N ARG A 229 -4.91 2.66 -7.91
CA ARG A 229 -4.39 3.95 -8.41
C ARG A 229 -4.51 4.06 -9.93
N SER A 230 -4.13 3.02 -10.67
CA SER A 230 -4.22 3.01 -12.14
C SER A 230 -5.66 3.18 -12.64
N THR A 231 -6.63 2.65 -11.88
CA THR A 231 -8.06 2.80 -12.17
C THR A 231 -8.67 4.13 -11.70
N GLY A 232 -7.91 4.97 -10.97
CA GLY A 232 -8.37 6.25 -10.43
C GLY A 232 -9.27 6.15 -9.19
N PHE A 233 -9.41 4.97 -8.59
CA PHE A 233 -10.24 4.77 -7.38
C PHE A 233 -9.47 4.96 -6.08
N LEU A 234 -8.13 5.03 -6.15
CA LEU A 234 -7.24 5.42 -5.07
C LEU A 234 -6.42 6.64 -5.48
N SER A 235 -6.26 7.60 -4.57
CA SER A 235 -5.42 8.79 -4.81
C SER A 235 -3.95 8.39 -4.94
N ALA A 236 -3.22 9.13 -5.78
CA ALA A 236 -1.77 9.02 -5.91
C ALA A 236 -1.06 9.28 -4.57
#